data_AF-A0ABD5Y258-F1
#
_entry.id   AF-A0ABD5Y258-F1
#
_cell.length_a   1.000
_cell.length_b   1.000
_cell.length_c   1.000
_cell.angle_alpha   90.00
_cell.angle_beta   90.00
_cell.angle_gamma   90.00
#
_symmetry.space_group_name_H-M   'P 1'
#
loop_
_entity.id
_entity.type
_entity.pdbx_description
1 polymer ?
#
loop_
_entity_poly.entity_id
_entity_poly.type
_entity_poly.pdbx_seq_one_letter_code
_entity_poly.pdbx_strand_id
1 'polypeptide(L)'
;MSRITCETDDGNGDRELTDDECYDLLADERRRLALAELAERSAPIALDDLAAAVAAREVDGATPSATDTQRAAVSLHHAHLPRMADLGVIDYDAQTNRIERVGDVPTSLPA
;
A
#
# COMPACT_ATOMS: atom_id res chain seq x y z
N MET A 1 26.75 -0.16 23.29
CA MET A 1 25.62 -0.46 22.39
C MET A 1 25.07 0.86 21.90
N SER A 2 24.47 0.86 20.70
CA SER A 2 23.94 2.01 19.96
C SER A 2 24.95 2.72 19.05
N ARG A 3 25.03 2.20 17.82
CA ARG A 3 25.29 3.03 16.63
C ARG A 3 23.97 3.04 15.87
N ILE A 4 23.21 4.11 16.00
CA ILE A 4 22.13 4.43 15.07
C ILE A 4 22.80 5.27 14.01
N THR A 5 23.23 4.63 12.93
CA THR A 5 23.67 5.33 11.72
C THR A 5 22.42 5.67 10.93
N CYS A 6 21.93 6.90 11.12
CA CYS A 6 21.14 7.55 10.09
C CYS A 6 22.14 8.09 9.07
N GLU A 7 22.46 7.27 8.08
CA GLU A 7 23.16 7.70 6.88
C GLU A 7 22.13 7.64 5.76
N THR A 8 21.69 8.82 5.32
CA THR A 8 20.89 8.97 4.11
C THR A 8 21.90 8.93 2.96
N ASP A 9 21.92 7.83 2.20
CA ASP A 9 22.78 7.66 1.03
C ASP A 9 21.93 7.39 -0.22
N ASP A 10 22.37 8.04 -1.29
CA ASP A 10 21.69 8.31 -2.54
C ASP A 10 21.69 7.11 -3.51
N GLY A 11 20.53 6.85 -4.12
CA GLY A 11 20.43 6.46 -5.53
C GLY A 11 20.86 5.04 -5.96
N ASN A 12 19.95 4.06 -5.83
CA ASN A 12 19.75 2.96 -6.79
C ASN A 12 18.53 2.11 -6.41
N GLY A 13 17.48 2.07 -7.24
CA GLY A 13 16.55 0.94 -7.48
C GLY A 13 15.70 0.32 -6.37
N ASP A 14 16.14 0.33 -5.11
CA ASP A 14 15.62 -0.47 -4.02
C ASP A 14 15.58 0.42 -2.76
N ARG A 15 14.62 1.34 -2.70
CA ARG A 15 14.46 2.23 -1.54
C ARG A 15 13.95 1.40 -0.36
N GLU A 16 14.86 1.03 0.54
CA GLU A 16 14.51 0.42 1.81
C GLU A 16 13.77 1.45 2.67
N LEU A 17 12.56 1.12 3.12
CA LEU A 17 11.75 2.01 3.95
C LEU A 17 12.43 2.23 5.31
N THR A 18 12.47 3.47 5.78
CA THR A 18 12.85 3.73 7.17
C THR A 18 11.81 3.17 8.14
N ASP A 19 12.19 2.93 9.40
CA ASP A 19 11.25 2.48 10.43
C ASP A 19 10.04 3.41 10.57
N ASP A 20 10.26 4.72 10.51
CA ASP A 20 9.19 5.74 10.58
C ASP A 20 8.24 5.66 9.37
N GLU A 21 8.77 5.47 8.15
CA GLU A 21 7.96 5.31 6.94
C GLU A 21 7.20 3.98 6.94
N CYS A 22 7.81 2.91 7.43
CA CYS A 22 7.16 1.62 7.61
C CYS A 22 6.04 1.72 8.65
N TYR A 23 6.28 2.42 9.76
CA TYR A 23 5.25 2.72 10.75
C TYR A 23 4.12 3.57 10.17
N ASP A 24 4.42 4.63 9.42
CA ASP A 24 3.40 5.45 8.75
C ASP A 24 2.57 4.58 7.80
N LEU A 25 3.22 3.77 6.97
CA LEU A 25 2.57 2.85 6.04
C LEU A 25 1.62 1.88 6.76
N LEU A 26 2.09 1.22 7.82
CA LEU A 26 1.36 0.18 8.56
C LEU A 26 0.37 0.73 9.60
N ALA A 27 0.46 2.00 9.97
CA ALA A 27 -0.44 2.60 10.96
C ALA A 27 -1.90 2.67 10.46
N ASP A 28 -2.10 2.83 9.15
CA ASP A 28 -3.43 2.92 8.56
C ASP A 28 -3.93 1.54 8.13
N GLU A 29 -5.15 1.21 8.56
CA GLU A 29 -5.76 -0.08 8.26
C GLU A 29 -6.01 -0.28 6.76
N ARG A 30 -6.46 0.76 6.03
CA ARG A 30 -6.69 0.65 4.58
C ARG A 30 -5.41 0.42 3.81
N ARG A 31 -4.30 1.05 4.20
CA ARG A 31 -2.98 0.77 3.61
C ARG A 31 -2.56 -0.68 3.83
N ARG A 32 -2.73 -1.20 5.05
CA ARG A 32 -2.45 -2.61 5.36
C ARG A 32 -3.29 -3.57 4.53
N LEU A 33 -4.60 -3.32 4.42
CA LEU A 33 -5.51 -4.14 3.62
C LEU A 33 -5.13 -4.10 2.13
N ALA A 34 -4.83 -2.91 1.59
CA ALA A 34 -4.40 -2.75 0.21
C ALA A 34 -3.08 -3.50 -0.07
N LEU A 35 -2.10 -3.40 0.81
CA LEU A 35 -0.83 -4.12 0.70
C LEU A 35 -1.00 -5.64 0.79
N ALA A 36 -1.87 -6.12 1.67
CA ALA A 36 -2.18 -7.54 1.78
C ALA A 36 -2.81 -8.07 0.48
N GLU A 37 -3.79 -7.34 -0.09
CA GLU A 37 -4.38 -7.69 -1.38
C GLU A 37 -3.36 -7.68 -2.53
N LEU A 38 -2.47 -6.69 -2.54
CA LEU A 38 -1.38 -6.59 -3.52
C LEU A 38 -0.32 -7.68 -3.34
N ALA A 39 -0.15 -8.23 -2.14
CA ALA A 39 0.77 -9.33 -1.87
C ALA A 39 0.19 -10.69 -2.31
N GLU A 40 -1.14 -10.85 -2.24
CA GLU A 40 -1.84 -12.08 -2.59
C GLU A 40 -2.15 -12.18 -4.11
N ARG A 41 -2.18 -11.04 -4.82
CA ARG A 41 -2.58 -10.97 -6.24
C ARG A 41 -1.40 -10.78 -7.18
N SER A 42 -1.53 -11.32 -8.39
CA SER A 42 -0.63 -11.01 -9.50
C SER A 42 -0.91 -9.60 -10.01
N ALA A 43 0.09 -8.72 -9.97
CA ALA A 43 0.05 -7.37 -10.54
C ALA A 43 0.16 -7.40 -12.09
N PRO A 44 -0.32 -6.36 -12.80
CA PRO A 44 -1.10 -5.20 -12.32
C PRO A 44 -2.54 -5.54 -11.91
N ILE A 45 -3.03 -4.85 -10.88
CA ILE A 45 -4.45 -4.88 -10.46
C ILE A 45 -5.14 -3.54 -10.73
N ALA A 46 -6.45 -3.59 -11.03
CA ALA A 46 -7.25 -2.38 -11.20
C ALA A 46 -7.63 -1.77 -9.84
N LEU A 47 -7.76 -0.44 -9.79
CA LEU A 47 -8.22 0.28 -8.59
C LEU A 47 -9.57 -0.23 -8.08
N ASP A 48 -10.51 -0.48 -8.99
CA ASP A 48 -11.85 -0.94 -8.63
C ASP A 48 -11.82 -2.34 -7.98
N ASP A 49 -10.97 -3.24 -8.49
CA ASP A 49 -10.79 -4.58 -7.91
C ASP A 49 -10.14 -4.51 -6.53
N LEU A 50 -9.12 -3.65 -6.37
CA LEU A 50 -8.48 -3.41 -5.09
C LEU A 50 -9.46 -2.79 -4.09
N ALA A 51 -10.26 -1.81 -4.53
CA ALA A 51 -11.26 -1.15 -3.71
C ALA A 51 -12.35 -2.11 -3.25
N ALA A 52 -12.83 -2.99 -4.14
CA ALA A 52 -13.82 -4.00 -3.79
C ALA A 52 -13.28 -4.98 -2.75
N ALA A 53 -12.02 -5.40 -2.88
CA ALA A 53 -11.39 -6.31 -1.94
C ALA A 53 -11.13 -5.67 -0.57
N VAL A 54 -10.64 -4.42 -0.57
CA VAL A 54 -10.48 -3.63 0.67
C VAL A 54 -11.84 -3.41 1.33
N ALA A 55 -12.86 -3.00 0.58
CA ALA A 55 -14.21 -2.80 1.12
C ALA A 55 -14.80 -4.10 1.69
N ALA A 56 -14.58 -5.25 1.04
CA ALA A 56 -15.00 -6.55 1.56
C ALA A 56 -14.31 -6.88 2.89
N ARG A 57 -13.01 -6.61 3.04
CA ARG A 57 -12.29 -6.80 4.30
C ARG A 57 -12.76 -5.83 5.40
N GLU A 58 -13.13 -4.60 5.05
CA GLU A 58 -13.70 -3.63 6.01
C GLU A 58 -15.06 -4.04 6.58
N VAL A 59 -15.83 -4.85 5.84
CA VAL A 59 -17.12 -5.41 6.28
C VAL A 59 -17.00 -6.87 6.73
N ASP A 60 -15.83 -7.27 7.23
CA ASP A 60 -15.55 -8.62 7.76
C ASP A 60 -15.83 -9.76 6.76
N GLY A 61 -15.56 -9.51 5.48
CA GLY A 61 -15.75 -10.48 4.40
C GLY A 61 -17.19 -10.62 3.90
N ALA A 62 -18.13 -9.81 4.41
CA ALA A 62 -19.46 -9.69 3.83
C ALA A 62 -19.41 -9.08 2.42
N THR A 63 -20.52 -9.19 1.67
CA THR A 63 -20.63 -8.51 0.37
C THR A 63 -20.71 -6.99 0.59
N PRO A 64 -19.70 -6.20 0.16
CA PRO A 64 -19.75 -4.75 0.33
C PRO A 64 -20.82 -4.15 -0.58
N SER A 65 -21.41 -3.03 -0.17
CA SER A 65 -22.31 -2.30 -1.06
C SER A 65 -21.51 -1.57 -2.15
N ALA A 66 -22.20 -1.16 -3.22
CA ALA A 66 -21.60 -0.30 -4.25
C ALA A 66 -21.05 1.02 -3.65
N THR A 67 -21.73 1.55 -2.62
CA THR A 67 -21.29 2.75 -1.90
C THR A 67 -20.00 2.51 -1.12
N ASP A 68 -19.87 1.36 -0.46
CA ASP A 68 -18.66 1.03 0.31
C ASP A 68 -17.45 0.87 -0.62
N THR A 69 -17.64 0.17 -1.73
CA THR A 69 -16.61 0.01 -2.77
C THR A 69 -16.20 1.36 -3.34
N GLN A 70 -17.16 2.23 -3.67
CA GLN A 70 -16.87 3.57 -4.17
C GLN A 70 -16.10 4.42 -3.14
N ARG A 71 -16.48 4.34 -1.86
CA ARG A 71 -15.77 5.05 -0.79
C ARG A 71 -14.33 4.56 -0.64
N ALA A 72 -14.12 3.24 -0.69
CA ALA A 72 -12.79 2.65 -0.68
C ALA A 72 -11.97 3.13 -1.89
N ALA A 73 -12.53 3.11 -3.11
CA ALA A 73 -11.86 3.56 -4.32
C ALA A 73 -11.41 5.02 -4.23
N VAL A 74 -12.29 5.92 -3.78
CA VAL A 74 -11.98 7.35 -3.59
C VAL A 74 -10.88 7.54 -2.54
N SER A 75 -10.95 6.83 -1.41
CA SER A 75 -9.93 6.92 -0.35
C SER A 75 -8.57 6.41 -0.84
N LEU A 76 -8.57 5.27 -1.53
CA LEU A 76 -7.36 4.68 -2.10
C LEU A 76 -6.73 5.62 -3.12
N HIS A 77 -7.52 6.13 -4.06
CA HIS A 77 -7.05 7.03 -5.12
C HIS A 77 -6.44 8.32 -4.59
N HIS A 78 -7.09 8.97 -3.62
CA HIS A 78 -6.69 10.32 -3.20
C HIS A 78 -5.72 10.36 -2.02
N ALA A 79 -5.72 9.34 -1.15
CA ALA A 79 -4.96 9.39 0.10
C ALA A 79 -3.92 8.27 0.22
N HIS A 80 -4.30 7.03 -0.09
CA HIS A 80 -3.45 5.88 0.23
C HIS A 80 -2.47 5.55 -0.89
N LEU A 81 -2.94 5.34 -2.12
CA LEU A 81 -2.09 4.93 -3.24
C LEU A 81 -1.02 5.97 -3.60
N PRO A 82 -1.32 7.29 -3.65
CA PRO A 82 -0.28 8.28 -3.91
C PRO A 82 0.83 8.25 -2.85
N ARG A 83 0.45 8.18 -1.57
CA ARG A 83 1.40 8.09 -0.44
C ARG A 83 2.24 6.81 -0.51
N MET A 84 1.63 5.69 -0.87
CA MET A 84 2.33 4.41 -1.03
C MET A 84 3.29 4.43 -2.23
N ALA A 85 2.91 5.08 -3.32
CA ALA A 85 3.78 5.28 -4.48
C ALA A 85 4.96 6.22 -4.16
N ASP A 86 4.72 7.30 -3.40
CA ASP A 86 5.78 8.21 -2.92
C ASP A 86 6.83 7.48 -2.07
N LEU A 87 6.39 6.46 -1.31
CA LEU A 87 7.26 5.59 -0.52
C LEU A 87 7.94 4.48 -1.34
N GLY A 88 7.59 4.32 -2.62
CA GLY A 88 8.18 3.32 -3.51
C GLY A 88 7.72 1.89 -3.28
N VAL A 89 6.65 1.66 -2.51
CA VAL A 89 6.14 0.29 -2.26
C VAL A 89 5.26 -0.24 -3.40
N ILE A 90 4.65 0.66 -4.15
CA ILE A 90 3.81 0.38 -5.31
C ILE A 90 4.15 1.35 -6.44
N ASP A 91 3.83 0.96 -7.67
CA ASP A 91 3.61 1.89 -8.77
C ASP A 91 2.10 2.11 -8.89
N TYR A 92 1.70 3.37 -8.96
CA TYR A 92 0.31 3.72 -9.15
C TYR A 92 0.14 4.68 -10.32
N ASP A 93 -0.49 4.18 -11.39
CA ASP A 93 -0.88 4.99 -12.52
C ASP A 93 -2.30 5.53 -12.31
N ALA A 94 -2.39 6.80 -11.93
CA ALA A 94 -3.66 7.51 -11.75
C ALA A 94 -4.43 7.77 -13.07
N GLN A 95 -3.77 7.70 -14.23
CA GLN A 95 -4.44 7.86 -15.52
C GLN A 95 -5.14 6.57 -15.96
N THR A 96 -4.49 5.43 -15.70
CA THR A 96 -5.03 4.11 -16.08
C THR A 96 -5.69 3.36 -14.92
N ASN A 97 -5.62 3.90 -13.70
CA ASN A 97 -6.10 3.29 -12.47
C ASN A 97 -5.55 1.88 -12.23
N ARG A 98 -4.26 1.70 -12.55
CA ARG A 98 -3.54 0.44 -12.35
C ARG A 98 -2.53 0.56 -11.24
N ILE A 99 -2.48 -0.48 -10.42
CA ILE A 99 -1.55 -0.61 -9.31
C ILE A 99 -0.64 -1.80 -9.59
N GLU A 100 0.65 -1.56 -9.54
CA GLU A 100 1.68 -2.60 -9.59
C GLU A 100 2.48 -2.58 -8.29
N ARG A 101 2.94 -3.76 -7.86
CA ARG A 101 3.84 -3.85 -6.70
C ARG A 101 5.27 -3.77 -7.20
N VAL A 102 6.03 -2.80 -6.70
CA VAL A 102 7.42 -2.53 -7.15
C VAL A 102 8.46 -3.10 -6.20
N GLY A 103 8.13 -3.31 -4.91
CA GLY A 103 9.10 -3.76 -3.91
C GLY A 103 8.71 -5.05 -3.18
N ASP A 104 9.71 -5.69 -2.57
CA ASP A 104 9.51 -6.63 -1.48
C ASP A 104 9.25 -5.82 -0.20
N VAL A 105 7.99 -5.45 0.04
CA VAL A 105 7.60 -4.84 1.31
C VAL A 105 7.92 -5.84 2.42
N PRO A 106 8.74 -5.49 3.43
CA PRO A 106 9.02 -6.38 4.53
C PRO A 106 7.73 -6.65 5.28
N THR A 107 7.19 -7.87 5.14
CA THR A 107 5.97 -8.31 5.83
C THR A 107 6.20 -8.56 7.33
N SER A 108 7.40 -8.26 7.83
CA SER A 108 7.82 -8.38 9.22
C SER A 108 8.53 -7.10 9.66
N LEU A 109 8.17 -6.57 10.83
CA LEU A 109 9.00 -5.58 11.52
C LEU A 109 10.37 -6.20 11.83
N PRO A 110 11.49 -5.47 11.67
CA PRO A 110 12.76 -5.88 12.23
C PRO A 110 12.67 -5.91 13.77
N ALA A 111 13.34 -6.89 14.39
CA ALA A 111 13.29 -7.19 15.82
C ALA A 111 14.14 -6.25 16.69
#